data_AF-A0A935VU43-F1
#
_entry.id   AF-A0A935VU43-F1
#
_cell.length_a   1.000
_cell.length_b   1.000
_cell.length_c   1.000
_cell.angle_alpha   90.00
_cell.angle_beta   90.00
_cell.angle_gamma   90.00
#
_symmetry.space_group_name_H-M   'P 1'
#
loop_
_entity.id
_entity.type
_entity.pdbx_description
1 polymer ?
#
loop_
_entity_poly.entity_id
_entity_poly.type
_entity_poly.pdbx_seq_one_letter_code
_entity_poly.pdbx_strand_id
1 'polypeptide(L)'
;MLTSEKVEIFKKYKGYYDGYHIQSNGNVKVISDDEWFLLSNLMQDIYLIRNGLSAKSFEKSVNELLSKNCDTEETIHLVFQLEKYLNEPKSN
;
A
#
# COMPACT_ATOMS: atom_id res chain seq x y z
N MET A 1 0.41 4.84 -11.56
CA MET A 1 1.47 4.98 -10.55
C MET A 1 0.82 5.40 -9.25
N LEU A 2 1.29 4.83 -8.15
CA LEU A 2 0.94 5.22 -6.80
C LEU A 2 1.54 6.60 -6.51
N THR A 3 0.72 7.46 -5.91
CA THR A 3 1.08 8.78 -5.44
C THR A 3 0.73 8.86 -3.96
N SER A 4 1.29 9.84 -3.23
CA SER A 4 0.95 10.09 -1.83
C SER A 4 -0.56 10.21 -1.58
N GLU A 5 -1.30 10.86 -2.50
CA GLU A 5 -2.76 10.98 -2.42
C GLU A 5 -3.45 9.60 -2.43
N LYS A 6 -3.03 8.71 -3.34
CA LYS A 6 -3.61 7.35 -3.43
C LYS A 6 -3.32 6.52 -2.18
N VAL A 7 -2.14 6.67 -1.60
CA VAL A 7 -1.75 6.01 -0.34
C VAL A 7 -2.63 6.49 0.82
N GLU A 8 -2.86 7.80 0.93
CA GLU A 8 -3.73 8.35 1.98
C GLU A 8 -5.21 7.97 1.79
N ILE A 9 -5.69 7.84 0.55
CA ILE A 9 -7.02 7.27 0.28
C ILE A 9 -7.09 5.83 0.78
N PHE A 10 -6.14 4.97 0.41
CA PHE A 10 -6.12 3.58 0.88
C PHE A 10 -6.14 3.50 2.42
N LYS A 11 -5.34 4.35 3.08
CA LYS A 11 -5.28 4.49 4.53
C LYS A 11 -6.62 4.92 5.15
N LYS A 12 -7.31 5.90 4.56
CA LYS A 12 -8.64 6.35 5.01
C LYS A 12 -9.64 5.19 5.09
N TYR A 13 -9.61 4.29 4.12
CA TYR A 13 -10.46 3.09 4.10
C TYR A 13 -9.84 1.90 4.82
N LYS A 14 -8.63 2.02 5.37
CA LYS A 14 -7.88 0.94 6.05
C LYS A 14 -7.77 -0.32 5.18
N GLY A 15 -7.61 -0.15 3.88
CA GLY A 15 -7.57 -1.25 2.91
C GLY A 15 -8.92 -1.94 2.62
N TYR A 16 -10.04 -1.44 3.16
CA TYR A 16 -11.37 -1.97 2.87
C TYR A 16 -11.85 -1.55 1.47
N TYR A 17 -11.64 -2.41 0.48
CA TYR A 17 -11.93 -2.15 -0.92
C TYR A 17 -13.41 -1.87 -1.19
N ASP A 18 -14.33 -2.68 -0.67
CA ASP A 18 -15.76 -2.52 -0.96
C ASP A 18 -16.28 -1.15 -0.50
N GLY A 19 -15.81 -0.67 0.65
CA GLY A 19 -16.15 0.67 1.15
C GLY A 19 -15.68 1.79 0.23
N TYR A 20 -14.52 1.63 -0.41
CA TYR A 20 -14.02 2.55 -1.43
C TYR A 20 -14.78 2.41 -2.76
N HIS A 21 -14.99 1.17 -3.21
CA HIS A 21 -15.62 0.86 -4.49
C HIS A 21 -17.06 1.38 -4.55
N ILE A 22 -17.84 1.19 -3.49
CA ILE A 22 -19.23 1.66 -3.42
C ILE A 22 -19.29 3.20 -3.45
N GLN A 23 -18.40 3.88 -2.71
CA GLN A 23 -18.38 5.36 -2.67
C GLN A 23 -17.84 6.01 -3.95
N SER A 24 -17.02 5.27 -4.71
CA SER A 24 -16.50 5.72 -6.00
C SER A 24 -17.38 5.34 -7.19
N ASN A 25 -18.42 4.51 -6.98
CA ASN A 25 -19.31 4.10 -8.05
C ASN A 25 -20.05 5.30 -8.66
N GLY A 26 -19.89 5.51 -9.98
CA GLY A 26 -20.42 6.67 -10.70
C GLY A 26 -19.57 7.93 -10.65
N ASN A 27 -18.43 7.92 -9.93
CA ASN A 27 -17.45 9.00 -9.90
C ASN A 27 -16.11 8.56 -10.52
N VAL A 28 -15.22 9.51 -10.83
CA VAL A 28 -13.85 9.19 -11.27
C VAL A 28 -13.09 8.55 -10.11
N LYS A 29 -12.59 7.33 -10.30
CA LYS A 29 -11.74 6.63 -9.33
C LYS A 29 -10.36 7.31 -9.26
N VAL A 30 -10.00 7.82 -8.09
CA VAL A 30 -8.66 8.39 -7.84
C VAL A 30 -7.60 7.28 -7.76
N ILE A 31 -7.94 6.12 -7.18
CA ILE A 31 -7.09 4.93 -7.17
C ILE A 31 -7.79 3.86 -7.99
N SER A 32 -7.10 3.30 -8.99
CA SER A 32 -7.64 2.21 -9.78
C SER A 32 -7.69 0.91 -8.99
N ASP A 33 -8.48 -0.05 -9.45
CA ASP A 33 -8.64 -1.34 -8.76
C ASP A 33 -7.28 -2.09 -8.74
N ASP A 34 -6.53 -2.06 -9.84
CA ASP A 34 -5.18 -2.64 -9.92
C ASP A 34 -4.21 -1.98 -8.92
N GLU A 35 -4.26 -0.66 -8.78
CA GLU A 35 -3.44 0.07 -7.81
C GLU A 35 -3.85 -0.23 -6.35
N TRP A 36 -5.13 -0.49 -6.12
CA TRP A 36 -5.62 -0.95 -4.81
C TRP A 36 -5.09 -2.34 -4.46
N PHE A 37 -5.20 -3.28 -5.39
CA PHE A 37 -4.68 -4.64 -5.20
C PHE A 37 -3.16 -4.63 -5.03
N LEU A 38 -2.46 -3.78 -5.79
CA LEU A 38 -1.02 -3.57 -5.63
C LEU A 38 -0.67 -3.13 -4.20
N LEU A 39 -1.34 -2.10 -3.67
CA LEU A 39 -1.13 -1.66 -2.28
C LEU A 39 -1.46 -2.76 -1.28
N SER A 40 -2.57 -3.47 -1.47
CA SER A 40 -3.00 -4.56 -0.58
C SER A 40 -1.99 -5.71 -0.52
N ASN A 41 -1.39 -6.08 -1.65
CA ASN A 41 -0.31 -7.07 -1.70
C ASN A 41 0.97 -6.54 -1.05
N LEU A 42 1.35 -5.29 -1.35
CA LEU A 42 2.51 -4.64 -0.74
C LEU A 42 2.43 -4.59 0.79
N MET A 43 1.24 -4.43 1.38
CA MET A 43 1.10 -4.47 2.85
C MET A 43 1.53 -5.82 3.43
N GLN A 44 1.19 -6.92 2.77
CA GLN A 44 1.58 -8.27 3.20
C GLN A 44 3.07 -8.50 2.97
N ASP A 45 3.57 -8.13 1.79
CA ASP A 45 4.98 -8.31 1.44
C ASP A 45 5.92 -7.52 2.37
N ILE A 46 5.57 -6.26 2.64
CA ILE A 46 6.32 -5.39 3.56
C ILE A 46 6.25 -5.93 4.99
N TYR A 47 5.10 -6.44 5.43
CA TYR A 47 4.98 -7.08 6.74
C TYR A 47 5.96 -8.27 6.85
N LEU A 48 6.04 -9.13 5.84
CA LEU A 48 6.97 -10.27 5.84
C LEU A 48 8.44 -9.81 5.88
N ILE A 49 8.80 -8.79 5.09
CA ILE A 49 10.14 -8.19 5.08
C ILE A 49 10.49 -7.63 6.46
N ARG A 50 9.61 -6.79 7.02
CA ARG A 50 9.82 -6.13 8.31
C ARG A 50 10.03 -7.12 9.46
N ASN A 51 9.34 -8.26 9.42
CA ASN A 51 9.46 -9.30 10.45
C ASN A 51 10.59 -10.31 10.17
N GLY A 52 11.40 -10.12 9.13
CA GLY A 52 12.50 -11.02 8.78
C GLY A 52 12.02 -12.39 8.29
N LEU A 53 10.77 -12.48 7.81
CA LEU A 53 10.11 -13.71 7.35
C LEU A 53 10.26 -13.93 5.83
N SER A 54 11.19 -13.23 5.18
CA SER A 54 11.39 -13.30 3.74
C SER A 54 12.86 -13.46 3.36
N ALA A 55 13.11 -14.01 2.18
CA ALA A 55 14.46 -14.12 1.61
C ALA A 55 14.91 -12.77 1.02
N LYS A 56 16.23 -12.52 0.99
CA LYS A 56 16.80 -11.30 0.38
C LYS A 56 16.41 -11.07 -1.08
N SER A 57 16.23 -12.16 -1.84
CA SER A 57 15.76 -12.08 -3.23
C SER A 57 14.32 -11.55 -3.32
N PHE A 58 13.47 -11.91 -2.35
CA PHE A 58 12.10 -11.42 -2.27
C PHE A 58 12.07 -9.93 -1.90
N GLU A 59 12.85 -9.52 -0.91
CA GLU A 59 13.01 -8.11 -0.54
C GLU A 59 13.45 -7.26 -1.75
N LYS A 60 14.40 -7.76 -2.54
CA LYS A 60 14.84 -7.10 -3.77
C LYS A 60 13.70 -6.95 -4.78
N SER A 61 12.90 -8.00 -5.02
CA SER A 61 11.76 -7.91 -5.94
C SER A 61 10.69 -6.92 -5.47
N VAL A 62 10.45 -6.81 -4.16
CA VAL A 62 9.50 -5.84 -3.61
C VAL A 62 10.01 -4.41 -3.77
N ASN A 63 11.31 -4.17 -3.56
CA ASN A 63 11.93 -2.86 -3.80
C ASN A 63 11.87 -2.46 -5.30
N GLU A 64 12.09 -3.41 -6.21
CA GLU A 64 11.90 -3.19 -7.65
C GLU A 64 10.44 -2.88 -8.00
N LEU A 65 9.49 -3.56 -7.36
CA LEU A 65 8.06 -3.31 -7.53
C LEU A 65 7.67 -1.89 -7.05
N LEU A 66 8.16 -1.49 -5.88
CA LEU A 66 7.93 -0.16 -5.30
C LEU A 66 8.51 0.95 -6.20
N SER A 67 9.77 0.82 -6.61
CA SER A 67 10.42 1.80 -7.49
C SER A 67 9.78 1.92 -8.87
N LYS A 68 9.20 0.84 -9.41
CA LYS A 68 8.51 0.86 -10.70
C LYS A 68 7.12 1.49 -10.63
N ASN A 69 6.42 1.35 -9.50
CA ASN A 69 5.01 1.70 -9.40
C ASN A 69 4.72 2.96 -8.59
N CYS A 70 5.62 3.41 -7.73
CA CYS A 70 5.51 4.68 -7.01
C CYS A 70 6.09 5.82 -7.86
N ASP A 71 5.48 6.99 -7.79
CA ASP A 71 5.91 8.19 -8.51
C ASP A 71 7.17 8.84 -7.93
N THR A 72 7.39 8.70 -6.61
CA THR A 72 8.45 9.36 -5.85
C THR A 72 8.96 8.46 -4.72
N GLU A 73 10.17 8.73 -4.24
CA GLU A 73 10.71 8.09 -3.04
C GLU A 73 9.85 8.38 -1.80
N GLU A 74 9.25 9.56 -1.72
CA GLU A 74 8.35 9.92 -0.63
C GLU A 74 7.10 9.03 -0.59
N THR A 75 6.52 8.72 -1.76
CA THR A 75 5.42 7.73 -1.84
C THR A 75 5.87 6.36 -1.34
N ILE A 76 7.09 5.91 -1.69
CA ILE A 76 7.63 4.64 -1.17
C ILE A 76 7.71 4.67 0.36
N HIS A 77 8.23 5.76 0.94
CA HIS A 77 8.28 5.94 2.39
C HIS A 77 6.89 5.90 3.03
N LEU A 78 5.88 6.54 2.43
CA LEU A 78 4.50 6.50 2.91
C LEU A 78 3.90 5.09 2.88
N VAL A 79 4.22 4.27 1.87
CA VAL A 79 3.75 2.88 1.81
C VAL A 79 4.33 2.05 2.98
N PHE A 80 5.60 2.23 3.33
CA PHE A 80 6.17 1.58 4.52
C PHE A 80 5.54 2.06 5.84
N GLN A 81 5.23 3.35 5.94
CA GLN A 81 4.52 3.90 7.12
C GLN A 81 3.08 3.37 7.21
N LEU A 82 2.41 3.19 6.07
CA LEU A 82 1.07 2.66 5.99
C LEU A 82 1.00 1.22 6.52
N GLU A 83 1.95 0.35 6.15
CA GLU A 83 1.99 -1.03 6.66
C GLU A 83 2.07 -1.05 8.19
N LYS A 84 2.94 -0.23 8.77
CA LYS A 84 3.05 -0.09 10.23
C LYS A 84 1.74 0.42 10.84
N TYR A 85 1.14 1.45 10.25
CA TYR A 85 -0.14 1.99 10.71
C TYR A 85 -1.26 0.94 10.75
N LEU A 86 -1.29 0.02 9.79
CA LEU A 86 -2.31 -1.01 9.70
C LEU A 86 -2.05 -2.20 10.64
N ASN A 87 -0.78 -2.53 10.92
CA ASN A 87 -0.40 -3.76 11.63
C ASN A 87 0.19 -3.56 13.04
N GLU A 88 0.59 -2.34 13.42
CA GLU A 88 1.03 -2.09 14.79
C GLU A 88 -0.18 -1.97 15.73
N PRO A 89 -0.18 -2.69 16.87
CA PRO A 89 -1.22 -2.51 17.87
C PRO A 89 -1.15 -1.07 18.40
N LYS A 90 -2.28 -0.36 18.33
CA LYS A 90 -2.38 0.95 18.97
C LYS A 90 -2.25 0.72 20.48
N SER A 91 -1.14 1.18 21.07
CA SER A 91 -1.02 1.27 22.52
C SER A 91 -2.18 2.12 23.03
N ASN A 92 -3.11 1.48 23.76
CA ASN A 92 -4.16 2.16 24.53
C ASN A 92 -3.57 2.78 25.79
#